data_AF-A0A9P8FDJ1-F1
#
_entry.id   AF-A0A9P8FDJ1-F1
#
_cell.length_a   1.000
_cell.length_b   1.000
_cell.length_c   1.000
_cell.angle_alpha   90.00
_cell.angle_beta   90.00
_cell.angle_gamma   90.00
#
_symmetry.space_group_name_H-M   'P 1'
#
loop_
_entity.id
_entity.type
_entity.pdbx_description
1 polymer ?
#
loop_
_entity_poly.entity_id
_entity_poly.type
_entity_poly.pdbx_seq_one_letter_code
_entity_poly.pdbx_strand_id
1 'polypeptide(L)'
;MLPNIGDTTAAIVWGIPVKPVDLLNNLDAYRKAIPIIHTLRLCNQFGKGDNVFITRLPKELIGFIEEELLVLQRANKKCSSRWAKKYCCFEGSCRPSDHMNEIGFSSQTEIYDSMAEDVLIRLSDTHPEWPLEEWLSNGYSNLPADVQKLVDAGVADDFDEYGDECVWELRDENSLNWPSKVRKHMSSKGNNDILRKHFGVDIWIMHENLDTPTIEYLKRTKRFSHKMGNPERATICYLILPTRAAQWGTRIDPECGFSGDLFGSSANSMSVDCSSLSLTEEHQRRFARAMLRLALKPSGHPSQLRGALSAASAMSTSSSPLRQVPFPTTDGDLFVEEKTKRDTATKKRIKDLEASHWPKLMLLVDQNYTDA
;
A
#
# COMPACT_ATOMS: atom_id res chain seq x y z
N MET A 1 -39.40 8.89 4.24
CA MET A 1 -38.74 8.08 5.29
C MET A 1 -37.26 8.34 5.16
N LEU A 2 -36.62 8.87 6.21
CA LEU A 2 -35.16 9.03 6.24
C LEU A 2 -34.52 7.63 6.41
N PRO A 3 -33.49 7.28 5.65
CA PRO A 3 -32.79 6.01 5.83
C PRO A 3 -32.12 5.99 7.21
N ASN A 4 -32.24 4.87 7.92
CA ASN A 4 -31.50 4.64 9.17
C ASN A 4 -30.01 4.67 8.85
N ILE A 5 -29.31 5.69 9.36
CA ILE A 5 -27.85 5.78 9.27
C ILE A 5 -27.28 4.59 10.05
N GLY A 6 -26.62 3.67 9.34
CA GLY A 6 -25.95 2.52 9.93
C GLY A 6 -24.95 2.93 11.01
N ASP A 7 -24.69 2.03 11.95
CA ASP A 7 -23.82 2.25 13.12
C ASP A 7 -22.50 2.92 12.71
N THR A 8 -22.38 4.21 13.01
CA THR A 8 -21.16 4.98 12.83
C THR A 8 -20.28 4.76 14.05
N THR A 9 -19.18 4.04 13.89
CA THR A 9 -18.18 3.89 14.95
C THR A 9 -17.09 4.93 14.74
N ALA A 10 -17.01 5.91 15.65
CA ALA A 10 -15.97 6.91 15.66
C ALA A 10 -15.12 6.77 16.92
N ALA A 11 -13.81 7.00 16.81
CA ALA A 11 -13.00 7.25 17.99
C ALA A 11 -11.82 8.16 17.72
N ILE A 12 -11.32 8.68 18.84
CA ILE A 12 -10.14 9.53 18.87
C ILE A 12 -9.00 8.68 19.44
N VAL A 13 -7.95 8.46 18.64
CA VAL A 13 -6.79 7.62 18.99
C VAL A 13 -5.49 8.29 18.56
N TRP A 14 -4.40 7.96 19.25
CA TRP A 14 -3.06 8.31 18.76
C TRP A 14 -2.65 7.30 17.70
N GLY A 15 -2.26 7.79 16.52
CA GLY A 15 -1.96 6.96 15.37
C GLY A 15 -0.74 7.41 14.57
N ILE A 16 -0.14 6.47 13.84
CA ILE A 16 0.88 6.70 12.81
C ILE A 16 0.44 5.98 11.54
N PRO A 17 0.24 6.67 10.40
CA PRO A 17 -0.09 6.02 9.14
C PRO A 17 1.14 5.28 8.63
N VAL A 18 0.95 4.05 8.19
CA VAL A 18 2.02 3.20 7.66
C VAL A 18 1.55 2.54 6.37
N LYS A 19 2.49 2.18 5.49
CA LYS A 19 2.15 1.47 4.25
C LYS A 19 1.61 0.08 4.59
N PRO A 20 0.44 -0.32 4.04
CA PRO A 20 -0.15 -1.63 4.32
C PRO A 20 0.78 -2.78 3.93
N VAL A 21 1.39 -2.70 2.74
CA VAL A 21 2.29 -3.72 2.22
C VAL A 21 3.54 -3.89 3.10
N ASP A 22 4.19 -2.79 3.48
CA ASP A 22 5.38 -2.82 4.33
C ASP A 22 5.05 -3.42 5.71
N LEU A 23 3.91 -3.04 6.28
CA LEU A 23 3.44 -3.57 7.55
C LEU A 23 3.22 -5.08 7.50
N LEU A 24 2.47 -5.58 6.51
CA LEU A 24 2.19 -7.02 6.36
C LEU A 24 3.49 -7.81 6.12
N ASN A 25 4.37 -7.32 5.25
CA ASN A 25 5.66 -7.94 4.95
C ASN A 25 6.57 -8.01 6.17
N ASN A 26 6.72 -6.88 6.86
CA ASN A 26 7.66 -6.77 7.98
C ASN A 26 7.14 -7.46 9.23
N LEU A 27 5.81 -7.53 9.42
CA LEU A 27 5.21 -8.35 10.45
C LEU A 27 5.43 -9.84 10.21
N ASP A 28 5.31 -10.30 8.95
CA ASP A 28 5.64 -11.68 8.56
C ASP A 28 7.11 -12.02 8.84
N ALA A 29 8.03 -11.10 8.49
CA ALA A 29 9.46 -11.25 8.76
C ALA A 29 9.75 -11.28 10.27
N TYR A 30 9.14 -10.37 11.03
CA TYR A 30 9.28 -10.34 12.48
C TYR A 30 8.78 -11.62 13.13
N ARG A 31 7.59 -12.11 12.74
CA ARG A 31 7.04 -13.37 13.25
C ARG A 31 7.98 -14.55 13.02
N LYS A 32 8.60 -14.64 11.84
CA LYS A 32 9.58 -15.69 11.54
C LYS A 32 10.84 -15.56 12.41
N ALA A 33 11.24 -14.34 12.75
CA ALA A 33 12.40 -14.07 13.58
C ALA A 33 12.14 -14.34 15.08
N ILE A 34 10.90 -14.21 15.58
CA ILE A 34 10.57 -14.33 17.02
C ILE A 34 11.19 -15.58 17.69
N PRO A 35 11.04 -16.81 17.16
CA PRO A 35 11.59 -17.99 17.82
C PRO A 35 13.12 -17.94 17.93
N ILE A 36 13.80 -17.41 16.91
CA ILE A 36 15.25 -17.28 16.86
C ILE A 36 15.71 -16.20 17.84
N ILE A 37 15.04 -15.04 17.86
CA ILE A 37 15.31 -13.96 18.82
C ILE A 37 15.11 -14.45 20.26
N HIS A 38 14.04 -15.21 20.51
CA HIS A 38 13.78 -15.78 21.83
C HIS A 38 14.88 -16.76 22.24
N THR A 39 15.27 -17.65 21.33
CA THR A 39 16.37 -18.61 21.56
C THR A 39 17.68 -17.88 21.85
N LEU A 40 18.03 -16.86 21.05
CA LEU A 40 19.21 -16.02 21.24
C LEU A 40 19.23 -15.39 22.65
N ARG A 41 18.11 -14.81 23.08
CA ARG A 41 17.97 -14.22 24.42
C ARG A 41 18.09 -15.26 25.53
N LEU A 42 17.47 -16.43 25.39
CA LEU A 42 17.58 -17.51 26.37
C LEU A 42 19.01 -18.03 26.46
N CYS A 43 19.69 -18.23 25.33
CA CYS A 43 21.08 -18.67 25.31
C CYS A 43 22.00 -17.62 25.95
N ASN A 44 21.82 -16.33 25.67
CA ASN A 44 22.57 -15.25 26.30
C ASN A 44 22.32 -15.17 27.82
N GLN A 45 21.08 -15.39 28.27
CA GLN A 45 20.74 -15.24 29.69
C GLN A 45 21.04 -16.48 30.54
N PHE A 46 20.87 -17.68 29.98
CA PHE A 46 20.86 -18.93 30.75
C PHE A 46 21.80 -20.02 30.21
N GLY A 47 22.56 -19.75 29.14
CA GLY A 47 23.48 -20.74 28.57
C GLY A 47 24.52 -21.24 29.59
N LYS A 48 24.82 -22.54 29.57
CA LYS A 48 25.79 -23.20 30.47
C LYS A 48 26.74 -24.09 29.68
N GLY A 49 28.01 -24.14 30.09
CA GLY A 49 29.04 -25.00 29.51
C GLY A 49 30.32 -24.22 29.17
N ASP A 50 31.42 -24.95 28.96
CA ASP A 50 32.77 -24.37 28.82
C ASP A 50 32.95 -23.55 27.52
N ASN A 51 32.10 -23.79 26.51
CA ASN A 51 32.15 -23.13 25.20
C ASN A 51 31.01 -22.12 24.96
N VAL A 52 30.34 -21.63 26.02
CA VAL A 52 29.21 -20.71 25.88
C VAL A 52 29.67 -19.25 25.97
N PHE A 53 30.22 -18.73 24.87
CA PHE A 53 30.67 -17.34 24.78
C PHE A 53 29.52 -16.34 24.64
N ILE A 54 28.35 -16.81 24.19
CA ILE A 54 27.19 -15.95 23.92
C ILE A 54 26.63 -15.29 25.17
N THR A 55 26.82 -15.86 26.37
CA THR A 55 26.37 -15.30 27.65
C THR A 55 27.19 -14.10 28.11
N ARG A 56 28.42 -13.96 27.58
CA ARG A 56 29.30 -12.83 27.87
C ARG A 56 29.04 -11.63 26.97
N LEU A 57 28.20 -11.78 25.94
CA LEU A 57 27.87 -10.68 25.05
C LEU A 57 27.02 -9.63 25.77
N PRO A 58 27.41 -8.34 25.71
CA PRO A 58 26.57 -7.24 26.15
C PRO A 58 25.22 -7.23 25.43
N LYS A 59 24.20 -6.68 26.10
CA LYS A 59 22.82 -6.63 25.57
C LYS A 59 22.74 -5.82 24.27
N GLU A 60 23.63 -4.87 24.10
CA GLU A 60 23.77 -4.02 22.93
C GLU A 60 24.15 -4.87 21.70
N LEU A 61 25.11 -5.78 21.84
CA LEU A 61 25.52 -6.68 20.75
C LEU A 61 24.41 -7.67 20.40
N ILE A 62 23.69 -8.19 21.41
CA ILE A 62 22.49 -8.99 21.15
C ILE A 62 21.45 -8.18 20.37
N GLY A 63 21.24 -6.92 20.73
CA GLY A 63 20.36 -5.99 20.01
C GLY A 63 20.73 -5.85 18.53
N PHE A 64 22.02 -5.69 18.22
CA PHE A 64 22.52 -5.61 16.84
C PHE A 64 22.30 -6.92 16.07
N ILE A 65 22.56 -8.07 16.70
CA ILE A 65 22.31 -9.39 16.06
C ILE A 65 20.83 -9.56 15.74
N GLU A 66 19.93 -9.15 16.64
CA GLU A 66 18.50 -9.21 16.39
C GLU A 66 18.06 -8.29 15.24
N GLU A 67 18.67 -7.10 15.12
CA GLU A 67 18.38 -6.18 14.03
C GLU A 67 18.85 -6.73 12.68
N GLU A 68 20.07 -7.27 12.63
CA GLU A 68 20.63 -7.89 11.42
C GLU A 68 19.80 -9.11 10.99
N LEU A 69 19.38 -9.94 11.95
CA LEU A 69 18.47 -11.05 11.69
C LEU A 69 17.16 -10.58 11.04
N LEU A 70 16.60 -9.47 11.50
CA LEU A 70 15.38 -8.90 10.90
C LEU A 70 15.62 -8.38 9.48
N VAL A 71 16.78 -7.76 9.22
CA VAL A 71 17.18 -7.34 7.86
C VAL A 71 17.24 -8.55 6.93
N LEU A 72 17.88 -9.65 7.35
CA LEU A 72 17.96 -10.88 6.57
C LEU A 72 16.59 -11.50 6.31
N GLN A 73 15.70 -11.54 7.30
CA GLN A 73 14.35 -12.08 7.14
C GLN A 73 13.50 -11.24 6.16
N ARG A 74 13.69 -9.91 6.14
CA ARG A 74 13.02 -9.01 5.20
C ARG A 74 13.58 -9.11 3.78
N ALA A 75 14.89 -9.29 3.63
CA ALA A 75 15.57 -9.42 2.34
C ALA A 75 15.15 -10.69 1.57
N ASN A 76 14.50 -11.65 2.24
CA ASN A 76 13.96 -12.84 1.61
C ASN A 76 12.82 -12.48 0.62
N LYS A 77 13.17 -12.39 -0.67
CA LYS A 77 12.33 -11.91 -1.79
C LYS A 77 10.93 -12.53 -1.85
N LYS A 78 10.74 -13.76 -1.36
CA LYS A 78 9.44 -14.47 -1.39
C LYS A 78 8.35 -13.79 -0.57
N CYS A 79 8.69 -13.05 0.50
CA CYS A 79 7.70 -12.36 1.32
C CYS A 79 7.27 -11.03 0.69
N SER A 80 8.23 -10.21 0.24
CA SER A 80 7.98 -8.84 -0.22
C SER A 80 7.10 -8.75 -1.47
N SER A 81 7.30 -9.65 -2.43
CA SER A 81 6.62 -9.58 -3.74
C SER A 81 5.14 -9.93 -3.68
N ARG A 82 4.71 -10.80 -2.76
CA ARG A 82 3.34 -11.35 -2.77
C ARG A 82 2.28 -10.35 -2.33
N TRP A 83 2.56 -9.56 -1.29
CA TRP A 83 1.61 -8.56 -0.79
C TRP A 83 1.58 -7.34 -1.70
N ALA A 84 2.74 -6.92 -2.23
CA ALA A 84 2.83 -5.80 -3.16
C ALA A 84 1.98 -6.01 -4.41
N LYS A 85 2.15 -7.15 -5.09
CA LYS A 85 1.37 -7.51 -6.29
C LYS A 85 -0.13 -7.46 -6.05
N LYS A 86 -0.60 -8.14 -5.00
CA LYS A 86 -2.04 -8.19 -4.65
C LYS A 86 -2.60 -6.83 -4.28
N TYR A 87 -1.82 -6.01 -3.58
CA TYR A 87 -2.21 -4.65 -3.26
C TYR A 87 -2.31 -3.79 -4.53
N CYS A 88 -1.41 -3.95 -5.49
CA CYS A 88 -1.49 -3.25 -6.76
C CYS A 88 -2.78 -3.60 -7.52
N CYS A 89 -3.21 -4.88 -7.55
CA CYS A 89 -4.50 -5.25 -8.14
C CYS A 89 -5.68 -4.58 -7.43
N PHE A 90 -5.68 -4.64 -6.09
CA PHE A 90 -6.73 -4.04 -5.26
C PHE A 90 -6.83 -2.52 -5.43
N GLU A 91 -5.68 -1.84 -5.51
CA GLU A 91 -5.60 -0.40 -5.73
C GLU A 91 -5.84 -0.03 -7.20
N GLY A 92 -5.97 -0.99 -8.10
CA GLY A 92 -6.04 -0.75 -9.55
C GLY A 92 -4.77 -0.14 -10.14
N SER A 93 -3.63 -0.29 -9.46
CA SER A 93 -2.31 0.21 -9.88
C SER A 93 -1.44 -0.83 -10.59
N CYS A 94 -1.92 -2.07 -10.78
CA CYS A 94 -1.21 -3.05 -11.60
C CYS A 94 -1.31 -2.71 -13.10
N ARG A 95 -0.24 -3.00 -13.83
CA ARG A 95 -0.23 -3.09 -15.29
C ARG A 95 -0.61 -4.51 -15.71
N PRO A 96 -1.29 -4.74 -16.85
CA PRO A 96 -1.47 -6.10 -17.37
C PRO A 96 -0.15 -6.88 -17.45
N SER A 97 0.93 -6.22 -17.86
CA SER A 97 2.28 -6.78 -17.93
C SER A 97 2.82 -7.30 -16.57
N ASP A 98 2.39 -6.74 -15.43
CA ASP A 98 2.77 -7.22 -14.10
C ASP A 98 2.27 -8.66 -13.81
N HIS A 99 1.27 -9.10 -14.58
CA HIS A 99 0.58 -10.38 -14.46
C HIS A 99 0.95 -11.40 -15.54
N MET A 100 1.82 -11.07 -16.51
CA MET A 100 2.17 -12.01 -17.59
C MET A 100 2.65 -13.37 -17.08
N ASN A 101 3.41 -13.38 -15.98
CA ASN A 101 3.91 -14.61 -15.33
C ASN A 101 2.86 -15.38 -14.51
N GLU A 102 1.64 -14.85 -14.39
CA GLU A 102 0.52 -15.44 -13.64
C GLU A 102 -0.51 -16.05 -14.60
N ILE A 103 -0.42 -15.74 -15.89
CA ILE A 103 -1.19 -16.35 -16.98
C ILE A 103 -0.61 -17.76 -17.21
N GLY A 104 -1.47 -18.76 -17.43
CA GLY A 104 -1.06 -20.16 -17.52
C GLY A 104 0.10 -20.43 -18.50
N PHE A 105 0.96 -21.40 -18.16
CA PHE A 105 2.20 -21.73 -18.87
C PHE A 105 2.05 -21.92 -20.39
N SER A 106 0.90 -22.45 -20.86
CA SER A 106 0.68 -22.70 -22.29
C SER A 106 0.42 -21.42 -23.09
N SER A 107 -0.33 -20.47 -22.52
CA SER A 107 -0.63 -19.18 -23.17
C SER A 107 0.47 -18.14 -22.99
N GLN A 108 1.29 -18.26 -21.93
CA GLN A 108 2.30 -17.25 -21.64
C GLN A 108 3.39 -17.17 -22.71
N THR A 109 3.96 -18.31 -23.10
CA THR A 109 5.06 -18.36 -24.08
C THR A 109 4.57 -17.94 -25.46
N GLU A 110 3.40 -18.43 -25.88
CA GLU A 110 2.83 -18.09 -27.19
C GLU A 110 2.50 -16.59 -27.33
N ILE A 111 1.91 -15.98 -26.29
CA ILE A 111 1.60 -14.54 -26.30
C ILE A 111 2.88 -13.71 -26.27
N TYR A 112 3.84 -14.10 -25.43
CA TYR A 112 5.12 -13.39 -25.34
C TYR A 112 5.88 -13.46 -26.67
N ASP A 113 6.02 -14.64 -27.27
CA ASP A 113 6.76 -14.84 -28.51
C ASP A 113 6.11 -14.06 -29.67
N SER A 114 4.77 -14.08 -29.75
CA SER A 114 4.02 -13.30 -30.75
C SER A 114 4.27 -11.80 -30.60
N MET A 115 4.24 -11.26 -29.38
CA MET A 115 4.48 -9.83 -29.15
C MET A 115 5.96 -9.46 -29.32
N ALA A 116 6.88 -10.36 -28.95
CA ALA A 116 8.31 -10.13 -29.06
C ALA A 116 8.73 -9.97 -30.53
N GLU A 117 8.12 -10.74 -31.43
CA GLU A 117 8.30 -10.60 -32.88
C GLU A 117 7.90 -9.21 -33.37
N ASP A 118 6.68 -8.77 -33.06
CA ASP A 118 6.18 -7.46 -33.46
C ASP A 118 7.04 -6.31 -32.90
N VAL A 119 7.47 -6.41 -31.65
CA VAL A 119 8.35 -5.44 -30.99
C VAL A 119 9.71 -5.39 -31.68
N LEU A 120 10.29 -6.54 -32.01
CA LEU A 120 11.58 -6.60 -32.70
C LEU A 120 11.51 -6.01 -34.10
N ILE A 121 10.43 -6.26 -34.84
CA ILE A 121 10.20 -5.63 -36.15
C ILE A 121 10.19 -4.10 -36.00
N ARG A 122 9.44 -3.56 -35.03
CA ARG A 122 9.41 -2.11 -34.79
C ARG A 122 10.75 -1.54 -34.33
N LEU A 123 11.48 -2.26 -33.48
CA LEU A 123 12.80 -1.82 -33.05
C LEU A 123 13.81 -1.83 -34.19
N SER A 124 13.68 -2.74 -35.16
CA SER A 124 14.55 -2.81 -36.34
C SER A 124 14.45 -1.57 -37.23
N ASP A 125 13.29 -0.91 -37.28
CA ASP A 125 13.12 0.36 -37.99
C ASP A 125 13.99 1.48 -37.36
N THR A 126 14.19 1.42 -36.04
CA THR A 126 15.04 2.36 -35.29
C THR A 126 16.50 1.92 -35.20
N HIS A 127 16.78 0.64 -35.45
CA HIS A 127 18.08 0.00 -35.34
C HIS A 127 18.36 -0.91 -36.54
N PRO A 128 18.58 -0.33 -37.75
CA PRO A 128 18.78 -1.09 -38.98
C PRO A 128 20.09 -1.91 -38.97
N GLU A 129 21.01 -1.63 -38.05
CA GLU A 129 22.26 -2.36 -37.85
C GLU A 129 22.08 -3.73 -37.19
N TRP A 130 20.89 -4.03 -36.67
CA TRP A 130 20.62 -5.28 -35.97
C TRP A 130 20.36 -6.45 -36.92
N PRO A 131 20.91 -7.65 -36.66
CA PRO A 131 20.71 -8.84 -37.49
C PRO A 131 19.33 -9.49 -37.24
N LEU A 132 18.26 -8.77 -37.60
CA LEU A 132 16.88 -9.17 -37.31
C LEU A 132 16.54 -10.57 -37.87
N GLU A 133 16.93 -10.88 -39.11
CA GLU A 133 16.66 -12.18 -39.74
C GLU A 133 17.25 -13.35 -38.96
N GLU A 134 18.43 -13.18 -38.36
CA GLU A 134 19.10 -14.19 -37.53
C GLU A 134 18.36 -14.38 -36.19
N TRP A 135 17.84 -13.30 -35.61
CA TRP A 135 17.12 -13.34 -34.34
C TRP A 135 15.71 -13.94 -34.47
N LEU A 136 14.97 -13.59 -35.53
CA LEU A 136 13.67 -14.19 -35.86
C LEU A 136 13.82 -15.70 -36.10
N SER A 137 14.86 -16.11 -36.86
CA SER A 137 15.08 -17.52 -37.23
C SER A 137 15.49 -18.41 -36.04
N ASN A 138 16.10 -17.84 -35.01
CA ASN A 138 16.55 -18.56 -33.81
C ASN A 138 15.54 -18.50 -32.66
N GLY A 139 14.31 -18.02 -32.90
CA GLY A 139 13.26 -17.92 -31.88
C GLY A 139 13.67 -17.08 -30.68
N TYR A 140 14.37 -15.96 -30.91
CA TYR A 140 14.73 -14.94 -29.91
C TYR A 140 15.57 -15.43 -28.71
N SER A 141 16.00 -16.68 -28.71
CA SER A 141 16.61 -17.34 -27.56
C SER A 141 18.04 -16.86 -27.26
N ASN A 142 18.62 -16.08 -28.16
CA ASN A 142 20.04 -15.64 -28.14
C ASN A 142 20.20 -14.12 -28.26
N LEU A 143 19.21 -13.33 -27.82
CA LEU A 143 19.31 -11.87 -27.87
C LEU A 143 20.39 -11.33 -26.92
N PRO A 144 21.16 -10.31 -27.33
CA PRO A 144 21.99 -9.55 -26.40
C PRO A 144 21.16 -9.00 -25.22
N ALA A 145 21.74 -8.95 -24.02
CA ALA A 145 20.99 -8.63 -22.80
C ALA A 145 20.40 -7.19 -22.77
N ASP A 146 20.98 -6.27 -23.53
CA ASP A 146 20.47 -4.92 -23.77
C ASP A 146 19.29 -4.91 -24.74
N VAL A 147 19.36 -5.69 -25.82
CA VAL A 147 18.27 -5.88 -26.78
C VAL A 147 17.09 -6.59 -26.11
N GLN A 148 17.36 -7.67 -25.36
CA GLN A 148 16.33 -8.41 -24.61
C GLN A 148 15.54 -7.49 -23.67
N LYS A 149 16.20 -6.54 -23.00
CA LYS A 149 15.52 -5.57 -22.14
C LYS A 149 14.60 -4.63 -22.92
N LEU A 150 15.00 -4.23 -24.12
CA LEU A 150 14.15 -3.39 -24.98
C LEU A 150 12.96 -4.18 -25.51
N VAL A 151 13.17 -5.45 -25.88
CA VAL A 151 12.10 -6.37 -26.26
C VAL A 151 11.15 -6.59 -25.08
N ASP A 152 11.65 -6.95 -23.89
CA ASP A 152 10.84 -7.12 -22.68
C ASP A 152 10.01 -5.87 -22.36
N ALA A 153 10.59 -4.68 -22.52
CA ALA A 153 9.90 -3.42 -22.28
C ALA A 153 8.81 -3.17 -23.35
N GLY A 154 9.11 -3.39 -24.62
CA GLY A 154 8.14 -3.24 -25.71
C GLY A 154 7.00 -4.26 -25.62
N VAL A 155 7.31 -5.52 -25.26
CA VAL A 155 6.31 -6.56 -25.02
C VAL A 155 5.42 -6.18 -23.85
N ALA A 156 6.01 -5.67 -22.75
CA ALA A 156 5.21 -5.19 -21.62
C ALA A 156 4.29 -4.03 -22.00
N ASP A 157 4.74 -3.12 -22.87
CA ASP A 157 3.94 -1.98 -23.33
C ASP A 157 2.83 -2.42 -24.31
N ASP A 158 3.11 -3.35 -25.23
CA ASP A 158 2.10 -3.94 -26.12
C ASP A 158 1.09 -4.79 -25.33
N PHE A 159 1.55 -5.60 -24.39
CA PHE A 159 0.69 -6.41 -23.55
C PHE A 159 -0.22 -5.54 -22.68
N ASP A 160 0.25 -4.39 -22.23
CA ASP A 160 -0.57 -3.41 -21.55
C ASP A 160 -1.63 -2.75 -22.44
N GLU A 161 -1.38 -2.68 -23.74
CA GLU A 161 -2.30 -2.11 -24.72
C GLU A 161 -3.36 -3.12 -25.18
N TYR A 162 -2.98 -4.40 -25.35
CA TYR A 162 -3.81 -5.41 -26.01
C TYR A 162 -4.14 -6.64 -25.14
N GLY A 163 -3.39 -6.92 -24.06
CA GLY A 163 -3.51 -8.12 -23.22
C GLY A 163 -4.60 -8.08 -22.15
N ASP A 164 -5.51 -7.11 -22.25
CA ASP A 164 -6.44 -6.69 -21.21
C ASP A 164 -7.44 -7.80 -20.81
N GLU A 165 -8.10 -8.43 -21.79
CA GLU A 165 -9.12 -9.49 -21.57
C GLU A 165 -8.62 -10.65 -20.71
N CYS A 166 -7.34 -11.02 -20.84
CA CYS A 166 -6.76 -12.17 -20.15
C CYS A 166 -6.38 -11.88 -18.69
N VAL A 167 -6.26 -10.61 -18.29
CA VAL A 167 -5.80 -10.22 -16.94
C VAL A 167 -6.93 -9.71 -16.05
N TRP A 168 -8.07 -9.34 -16.62
CA TRP A 168 -9.23 -8.86 -15.83
C TRP A 168 -9.64 -9.84 -14.73
N GLU A 169 -9.79 -11.13 -15.04
CA GLU A 169 -10.24 -12.12 -14.04
C GLU A 169 -9.26 -12.23 -12.86
N LEU A 170 -7.95 -12.23 -13.14
CA LEU A 170 -6.91 -12.26 -12.10
C LEU A 170 -6.90 -10.97 -11.26
N ARG A 171 -7.12 -9.82 -11.90
CA ARG A 171 -7.22 -8.52 -11.23
C ARG A 171 -8.44 -8.48 -10.32
N ASP A 172 -9.60 -8.88 -10.83
CA ASP A 172 -10.87 -8.89 -10.12
C ASP A 172 -10.81 -9.84 -8.93
N GLU A 173 -10.31 -11.07 -9.13
CA GLU A 173 -10.14 -12.02 -8.04
C GLU A 173 -9.20 -11.47 -6.95
N ASN A 174 -8.06 -10.88 -7.33
CA ASN A 174 -7.13 -10.33 -6.34
C ASN A 174 -7.68 -9.09 -5.63
N SER A 175 -8.40 -8.23 -6.35
CA SER A 175 -9.07 -7.04 -5.81
C SER A 175 -10.13 -7.43 -4.80
N LEU A 176 -11.05 -8.32 -5.17
CA LEU A 176 -12.14 -8.80 -4.29
C LEU A 176 -11.60 -9.52 -3.05
N ASN A 177 -10.54 -10.31 -3.22
CA ASN A 177 -10.01 -11.12 -2.12
C ASN A 177 -9.07 -10.34 -1.19
N TRP A 178 -8.59 -9.15 -1.56
CA TRP A 178 -7.59 -8.43 -0.77
C TRP A 178 -8.06 -8.15 0.67
N PRO A 179 -9.24 -7.55 0.91
CA PRO A 179 -9.70 -7.29 2.28
C PRO A 179 -9.78 -8.56 3.12
N SER A 180 -10.40 -9.62 2.58
CA SER A 180 -10.50 -10.93 3.23
C SER A 180 -9.13 -11.55 3.54
N LYS A 181 -8.16 -11.43 2.62
CA LYS A 181 -6.78 -11.90 2.80
C LYS A 181 -6.08 -11.12 3.91
N VAL A 182 -6.25 -9.80 4.00
CA VAL A 182 -5.70 -8.96 5.07
C VAL A 182 -6.36 -9.32 6.41
N ARG A 183 -7.69 -9.42 6.48
CA ARG A 183 -8.41 -9.85 7.69
C ARG A 183 -7.86 -11.15 8.22
N LYS A 184 -7.87 -12.18 7.36
CA LYS A 184 -7.39 -13.51 7.69
C LYS A 184 -5.95 -13.46 8.15
N HIS A 185 -5.11 -12.66 7.49
CA HIS A 185 -3.72 -12.51 7.90
C HIS A 185 -3.58 -11.94 9.31
N MET A 186 -4.30 -10.88 9.64
CA MET A 186 -4.22 -10.22 10.95
C MET A 186 -4.80 -11.06 12.08
N SER A 187 -5.90 -11.78 11.83
CA SER A 187 -6.52 -12.70 12.79
C SER A 187 -5.77 -14.03 12.90
N SER A 188 -5.12 -14.49 11.83
CA SER A 188 -4.40 -15.76 11.83
C SER A 188 -3.07 -15.65 12.58
N LYS A 189 -2.65 -16.77 13.18
CA LYS A 189 -1.29 -16.98 13.72
C LYS A 189 -0.86 -15.93 14.77
N GLY A 190 -1.83 -15.26 15.42
CA GLY A 190 -1.57 -14.27 16.46
C GLY A 190 -0.87 -13.00 15.98
N ASN A 191 -1.05 -12.58 14.73
CA ASN A 191 -0.39 -11.38 14.21
C ASN A 191 -0.80 -10.09 14.97
N ASN A 192 -2.10 -9.92 15.27
CA ASN A 192 -2.56 -8.85 16.17
C ASN A 192 -1.98 -8.99 17.59
N ASP A 193 -1.88 -10.22 18.09
CA ASP A 193 -1.28 -10.50 19.39
C ASP A 193 0.20 -10.13 19.43
N ILE A 194 0.95 -10.33 18.35
CA ILE A 194 2.35 -9.94 18.26
C ILE A 194 2.48 -8.43 18.45
N LEU A 195 1.64 -7.65 17.78
CA LEU A 195 1.65 -6.18 17.90
C LEU A 195 1.39 -5.74 19.34
N ARG A 196 0.35 -6.31 19.96
CA ARG A 196 -0.01 -5.99 21.34
C ARG A 196 1.03 -6.46 22.36
N LYS A 197 1.52 -7.70 22.25
CA LYS A 197 2.44 -8.33 23.22
C LYS A 197 3.87 -7.79 23.12
N HIS A 198 4.39 -7.59 21.91
CA HIS A 198 5.80 -7.21 21.71
C HIS A 198 6.00 -5.69 21.69
N PHE A 199 5.01 -4.93 21.23
CA PHE A 199 5.14 -3.50 21.01
C PHE A 199 4.17 -2.65 21.83
N GLY A 200 3.09 -3.25 22.37
CA GLY A 200 2.08 -2.50 23.12
C GLY A 200 1.27 -1.54 22.26
N VAL A 201 1.21 -1.80 20.95
CA VAL A 201 0.41 -1.06 19.96
C VAL A 201 -0.63 -1.98 19.34
N ASP A 202 -1.65 -1.38 18.75
CA ASP A 202 -2.64 -2.05 17.93
C ASP A 202 -2.58 -1.54 16.49
N ILE A 203 -3.40 -2.13 15.64
CA ILE A 203 -3.50 -1.79 14.23
C ILE A 203 -4.95 -1.51 13.87
N TRP A 204 -5.14 -0.45 13.09
CA TRP A 204 -6.39 -0.15 12.43
C TRP A 204 -6.17 -0.21 10.93
N ILE A 205 -6.98 -1.02 10.25
CA ILE A 205 -6.94 -1.21 8.80
C ILE A 205 -8.30 -0.83 8.26
N MET A 206 -8.29 -0.03 7.21
CA MET A 206 -9.47 0.45 6.51
C MET A 206 -9.29 0.27 5.01
N HIS A 207 -10.40 -0.02 4.33
CA HIS A 207 -10.49 0.00 2.88
C HIS A 207 -11.46 1.12 2.51
N GLU A 208 -11.03 2.02 1.64
CA GLU A 208 -11.85 3.17 1.21
C GLU A 208 -11.99 3.19 -0.31
N ASN A 209 -13.08 3.75 -0.80
CA ASN A 209 -13.24 4.11 -2.20
C ASN A 209 -12.61 5.49 -2.46
N LEU A 210 -11.93 5.60 -3.59
CA LEU A 210 -11.27 6.83 -4.00
C LEU A 210 -12.26 7.79 -4.66
N ASP A 211 -12.13 9.10 -4.39
CA ASP A 211 -12.91 10.14 -5.04
C ASP A 211 -12.30 10.49 -6.39
N THR A 212 -13.13 10.97 -7.32
CA THR A 212 -12.72 11.37 -8.67
C THR A 212 -11.44 12.22 -8.70
N PRO A 213 -11.26 13.25 -7.84
CA PRO A 213 -10.02 14.02 -7.81
C PRO A 213 -8.77 13.18 -7.47
N THR A 214 -8.87 12.26 -6.51
CA THR A 214 -7.76 11.36 -6.16
C THR A 214 -7.49 10.36 -7.26
N ILE A 215 -8.54 9.79 -7.87
CA ILE A 215 -8.42 8.87 -9.00
C ILE A 215 -7.67 9.55 -10.14
N GLU A 216 -8.10 10.76 -10.50
CA GLU A 216 -7.47 11.55 -11.55
C GLU A 216 -6.01 11.90 -11.25
N TYR A 217 -5.70 12.26 -10.00
CA TYR A 217 -4.31 12.49 -9.55
C TYR A 217 -3.47 11.23 -9.73
N LEU A 218 -3.96 10.08 -9.27
CA LEU A 218 -3.26 8.81 -9.32
C LEU A 218 -3.02 8.35 -10.76
N LYS A 219 -4.02 8.45 -11.65
CA LYS A 219 -3.89 8.15 -13.09
C LYS A 219 -2.78 8.94 -13.80
N ARG A 220 -2.45 10.14 -13.31
CA ARG A 220 -1.36 10.96 -13.85
C ARG A 220 0.00 10.58 -13.31
N THR A 221 0.07 9.78 -12.26
CA THR A 221 1.33 9.21 -11.79
C THR A 221 1.71 8.02 -12.67
N LYS A 222 3.01 7.83 -12.93
CA LYS A 222 3.56 6.71 -13.73
C LYS A 222 3.26 5.30 -13.17
N ARG A 223 2.47 5.22 -12.09
CA ARG A 223 2.17 3.99 -11.36
C ARG A 223 0.91 3.29 -11.87
N PHE A 224 0.11 3.93 -12.72
CA PHE A 224 -1.18 3.40 -13.17
C PHE A 224 -1.19 3.28 -14.70
N SER A 225 -1.75 2.19 -15.23
CA SER A 225 -2.02 2.09 -16.66
C SER A 225 -2.99 3.19 -17.08
N HIS A 226 -2.57 4.03 -18.02
CA HIS A 226 -3.35 5.18 -18.49
C HIS A 226 -4.68 4.80 -19.16
N LYS A 227 -4.82 3.55 -19.62
CA LYS A 227 -6.01 3.07 -20.36
C LYS A 227 -6.98 2.28 -19.48
N MET A 228 -6.50 1.41 -18.58
CA MET A 228 -7.35 0.39 -17.93
C MET A 228 -7.31 0.41 -16.38
N GLY A 229 -6.30 1.07 -15.78
CA GLY A 229 -6.16 1.18 -14.34
C GLY A 229 -6.99 2.33 -13.79
N ASN A 230 -8.25 2.07 -13.42
CA ASN A 230 -8.97 2.96 -12.52
C ASN A 230 -8.55 2.63 -11.08
N PRO A 231 -7.78 3.51 -10.40
CA PRO A 231 -7.68 3.40 -8.97
C PRO A 231 -9.06 3.54 -8.37
N GLU A 232 -9.59 2.46 -7.82
CA GLU A 232 -10.96 2.46 -7.26
C GLU A 232 -10.92 2.52 -5.74
N ARG A 233 -9.91 1.87 -5.15
CA ARG A 233 -9.84 1.63 -3.72
C ARG A 233 -8.43 1.85 -3.19
N ALA A 234 -8.32 2.17 -1.91
CA ALA A 234 -7.06 2.18 -1.20
C ALA A 234 -7.19 1.49 0.16
N THR A 235 -6.08 0.94 0.65
CA THR A 235 -6.01 0.42 2.02
C THR A 235 -5.19 1.37 2.86
N ILE A 236 -5.81 1.87 3.91
CA ILE A 236 -5.16 2.73 4.89
C ILE A 236 -4.88 1.90 6.14
N CYS A 237 -3.64 1.99 6.64
CA CYS A 237 -3.23 1.36 7.89
C CYS A 237 -2.70 2.42 8.87
N TYR A 238 -3.17 2.34 10.11
CA TYR A 238 -2.62 3.07 11.23
C TYR A 238 -2.10 2.11 12.30
N LEU A 239 -0.89 2.36 12.79
CA LEU A 239 -0.49 1.87 14.10
C LEU A 239 -1.12 2.79 15.15
N ILE A 240 -1.84 2.22 16.11
CA ILE A 240 -2.56 2.99 17.12
C ILE A 240 -2.22 2.52 18.55
N LEU A 241 -2.49 3.37 19.54
CA LEU A 241 -2.47 2.90 20.93
C LEU A 241 -3.72 2.08 21.24
N PRO A 242 -3.60 0.96 21.97
CA PRO A 242 -4.76 0.19 22.40
C PRO A 242 -5.61 1.03 23.36
N THR A 243 -6.86 1.29 23.03
CA THR A 243 -7.81 2.00 23.89
C THR A 243 -8.73 1.00 24.60
N ARG A 244 -8.80 1.05 25.94
CA ARG A 244 -9.59 0.10 26.76
C ARG A 244 -11.08 0.07 26.43
N ALA A 245 -11.62 1.14 25.83
CA ALA A 245 -13.04 1.28 25.52
C ALA A 245 -13.41 0.89 24.07
N ALA A 246 -12.42 0.64 23.20
CA ALA A 246 -12.70 0.34 21.81
C ALA A 246 -12.14 -1.03 21.44
N GLN A 247 -13.05 -2.02 21.37
CA GLN A 247 -12.76 -3.26 20.66
C GLN A 247 -12.78 -2.95 19.17
N TRP A 248 -11.61 -2.60 18.63
CA TRP A 248 -11.43 -2.51 17.20
C TRP A 248 -11.33 -3.93 16.65
N GLY A 249 -12.45 -4.46 16.16
CA GLY A 249 -12.36 -5.51 15.18
C GLY A 249 -11.62 -4.97 13.95
N THR A 250 -10.87 -5.81 13.24
CA THR A 250 -10.54 -5.53 11.84
C THR A 250 -11.88 -5.54 11.09
N ARG A 251 -12.61 -4.42 11.16
CA ARG A 251 -13.94 -4.27 10.59
C ARG A 251 -13.70 -4.02 9.12
N ILE A 252 -13.77 -5.11 8.40
CA ILE A 252 -13.71 -5.11 6.95
C ILE A 252 -15.14 -5.36 6.55
N ASP A 253 -15.67 -4.44 5.76
CA ASP A 253 -17.01 -4.56 5.23
C ASP A 253 -17.09 -5.84 4.37
N PRO A 254 -17.93 -6.83 4.71
CA PRO A 254 -18.15 -7.99 3.88
C PRO A 254 -18.93 -7.69 2.59
N GLU A 255 -19.59 -6.52 2.47
CA GLU A 255 -20.52 -6.20 1.37
C GLU A 255 -19.89 -5.44 0.20
N CYS A 256 -18.55 -5.40 0.12
CA CYS A 256 -17.86 -4.89 -1.07
C CYS A 256 -17.90 -5.89 -2.26
N GLY A 257 -19.04 -6.55 -2.45
CA GLY A 257 -19.35 -7.44 -3.57
C GLY A 257 -20.01 -6.64 -4.69
N PHE A 258 -19.43 -6.72 -5.88
CA PHE A 258 -19.95 -6.04 -7.07
C PHE A 258 -21.36 -6.56 -7.44
N SER A 259 -22.33 -5.65 -7.44
CA SER A 259 -23.27 -5.49 -8.56
C SER A 259 -24.04 -4.17 -8.41
N GLY A 260 -23.93 -3.27 -9.39
CA GLY A 260 -24.96 -2.26 -9.65
C GLY A 260 -24.91 -0.95 -8.88
N ASP A 261 -24.62 -0.94 -7.58
CA ASP A 261 -24.66 0.29 -6.78
C ASP A 261 -23.42 0.42 -5.89
N LEU A 262 -22.68 1.52 -6.08
CA LEU A 262 -21.45 1.86 -5.38
C LEU A 262 -21.70 2.17 -3.89
N PHE A 263 -21.95 1.16 -3.08
CA PHE A 263 -21.91 1.29 -1.63
C PHE A 263 -20.48 1.08 -1.16
N GLY A 264 -19.78 2.19 -0.96
CA GLY A 264 -18.45 2.22 -0.39
C GLY A 264 -18.47 2.57 1.08
N SER A 265 -17.71 1.84 1.89
CA SER A 265 -17.29 2.33 3.20
C SER A 265 -16.40 3.56 3.00
N SER A 266 -16.90 4.73 3.37
CA SER A 266 -16.08 5.94 3.48
C SER A 266 -15.69 6.07 4.93
N ALA A 267 -14.41 5.90 5.21
CA ALA A 267 -13.91 6.09 6.55
C ALA A 267 -12.88 7.21 6.55
N ASN A 268 -13.18 8.24 7.33
CA ASN A 268 -12.45 9.50 7.36
C ASN A 268 -11.46 9.42 8.50
N SER A 269 -10.18 9.58 8.16
CA SER A 269 -9.10 9.75 9.13
C SER A 269 -8.73 11.23 9.18
N MET A 270 -9.01 11.89 10.29
CA MET A 270 -8.77 13.34 10.44
C MET A 270 -7.81 13.60 11.58
N SER A 271 -6.77 14.40 11.37
CA SER A 271 -5.91 14.84 12.49
C SER A 271 -6.67 15.82 13.37
N VAL A 272 -6.73 15.55 14.67
CA VAL A 272 -7.34 16.44 15.66
C VAL A 272 -6.24 17.23 16.34
N ASP A 273 -6.27 18.55 16.22
CA ASP A 273 -5.38 19.41 16.98
C ASP A 273 -5.91 19.54 18.42
N CYS A 274 -5.24 18.87 19.35
CA CYS A 274 -5.49 18.95 20.77
C CYS A 274 -4.15 19.18 21.47
N SER A 275 -3.70 20.43 21.46
CA SER A 275 -2.51 20.90 22.18
C SER A 275 -2.50 20.58 23.69
N SER A 276 -3.61 20.08 24.24
CA SER A 276 -3.80 19.70 25.64
C SER A 276 -3.70 18.19 25.96
N LEU A 277 -3.73 17.31 24.96
CA LEU A 277 -3.58 15.86 25.20
C LEU A 277 -2.10 15.49 25.02
N SER A 278 -1.38 15.34 26.13
CA SER A 278 0.04 14.98 26.09
C SER A 278 0.21 13.48 25.89
N LEU A 279 0.98 13.11 24.85
CA LEU A 279 1.47 11.74 24.72
C LEU A 279 2.51 11.49 25.82
N THR A 280 2.35 10.43 26.60
CA THR A 280 3.37 10.05 27.59
C THR A 280 4.64 9.53 26.88
N GLU A 281 5.80 9.68 27.50
CA GLU A 281 7.05 9.13 26.96
C GLU A 281 6.94 7.61 26.70
N GLU A 282 6.23 6.89 27.56
CA GLU A 282 6.02 5.45 27.41
C GLU A 282 5.26 5.12 26.11
N HIS A 283 4.23 5.91 25.78
CA HIS A 283 3.54 5.76 24.50
C HIS A 283 4.46 6.08 23.31
N GLN A 284 5.31 7.12 23.41
CA GLN A 284 6.28 7.44 22.37
C GLN A 284 7.26 6.28 22.15
N ARG A 285 7.77 5.68 23.23
CA ARG A 285 8.69 4.54 23.18
C ARG A 285 8.06 3.31 22.53
N ARG A 286 6.76 3.06 22.74
CA ARG A 286 6.03 1.94 22.10
C ARG A 286 5.98 2.11 20.59
N PHE A 287 5.60 3.29 20.10
CA PHE A 287 5.63 3.60 18.68
C PHE A 287 7.04 3.53 18.10
N ALA A 288 8.02 4.16 18.75
CA ALA A 288 9.41 4.13 18.30
C ALA A 288 9.94 2.69 18.17
N ARG A 289 9.64 1.84 19.15
CA ARG A 289 10.01 0.42 19.12
C ARG A 289 9.33 -0.32 17.97
N ALA A 290 8.04 -0.13 17.76
CA ALA A 290 7.29 -0.75 16.66
C ALA A 290 7.85 -0.32 15.30
N MET A 291 8.00 0.98 15.09
CA MET A 291 8.51 1.57 13.85
C MET A 291 9.92 1.07 13.53
N LEU A 292 10.81 1.02 14.53
CA LEU A 292 12.18 0.53 14.36
C LEU A 292 12.21 -0.98 14.06
N ARG A 293 11.58 -1.80 14.90
CA ARG A 293 11.66 -3.27 14.78
C ARG A 293 10.86 -3.82 13.62
N LEU A 294 9.83 -3.12 13.16
CA LEU A 294 9.11 -3.45 11.93
C LEU A 294 9.65 -2.68 10.72
N ALA A 295 10.70 -1.86 10.86
CA ALA A 295 11.25 -1.02 9.80
C ALA A 295 10.19 -0.25 9.00
N LEU A 296 9.23 0.34 9.72
CA LEU A 296 8.14 1.10 9.15
C LEU A 296 8.52 2.58 9.08
N LYS A 297 7.92 3.27 8.12
CA LYS A 297 8.02 4.72 7.97
C LYS A 297 6.61 5.31 7.93
N PRO A 298 6.42 6.52 8.49
CA PRO A 298 5.16 7.23 8.29
C PRO A 298 4.90 7.37 6.79
N SER A 299 3.69 7.04 6.35
CA SER A 299 3.34 7.14 4.93
C SER A 299 1.91 7.63 4.74
N GLY A 300 1.76 8.70 3.97
CA GLY A 300 0.45 9.26 3.65
C GLY A 300 -0.09 8.76 2.31
N HIS A 301 -1.36 8.38 2.27
CA HIS A 301 -2.09 8.17 1.01
C HIS A 301 -2.79 9.48 0.58
N PRO A 302 -2.86 9.82 -0.72
CA PRO A 302 -3.50 11.05 -1.18
C PRO A 302 -4.96 11.24 -0.69
N SER A 303 -5.70 10.15 -0.55
CA SER A 303 -7.08 10.17 0.00
C SER A 303 -7.17 10.73 1.43
N GLN A 304 -6.11 10.60 2.23
CA GLN A 304 -6.05 11.09 3.62
C GLN A 304 -5.90 12.61 3.70
N LEU A 305 -5.65 13.28 2.59
CA LEU A 305 -5.50 14.74 2.55
C LEU A 305 -6.85 15.47 2.52
N ARG A 306 -7.97 14.75 2.61
CA ARG A 306 -9.32 15.32 2.71
C ARG A 306 -9.53 15.98 4.07
N GLY A 307 -9.31 17.30 4.11
CA GLY A 307 -9.77 18.22 5.16
C GLY A 307 -9.25 17.96 6.58
N ALA A 308 -8.40 18.86 7.11
CA ALA A 308 -8.15 18.88 8.56
C ALA A 308 -9.33 19.57 9.28
N LEU A 309 -9.90 18.95 10.32
CA LEU A 309 -10.77 19.65 11.25
C LEU A 309 -9.89 20.53 12.13
N SER A 310 -9.84 21.82 11.82
CA SER A 310 -9.35 22.83 12.76
C SER A 310 -10.54 23.50 13.42
N ALA A 311 -10.52 23.60 14.75
CA ALA A 311 -11.48 24.43 15.50
C ALA A 311 -11.45 25.91 15.04
N ALA A 312 -10.35 26.36 14.40
CA ALA A 312 -10.25 27.69 13.79
C ALA A 312 -10.90 27.78 12.39
N SER A 313 -11.08 26.66 11.68
CA SER A 313 -11.69 26.66 10.35
C SER A 313 -13.20 26.88 10.38
N ALA A 314 -13.84 26.72 11.55
CA ALA A 314 -15.26 27.01 11.76
C ALA A 314 -15.54 28.52 11.96
N MET A 315 -14.53 29.39 11.99
CA MET A 315 -14.71 30.85 12.11
C MET A 315 -14.27 31.64 10.88
N SER A 316 -13.87 30.98 9.79
CA SER A 316 -13.76 31.60 8.46
C SER A 316 -15.03 31.38 7.64
N THR A 317 -16.20 31.46 8.26
CA THR A 317 -17.48 31.67 7.56
C THR A 317 -17.55 33.11 7.05
N SER A 318 -16.79 33.38 6.00
CA SER A 318 -17.08 34.46 5.05
C SER A 318 -16.57 34.11 3.65
N SER A 319 -17.01 32.97 3.12
CA SER A 319 -17.29 32.87 1.68
C SER A 319 -18.29 31.75 1.40
N SER A 320 -19.23 32.07 0.52
CA SER A 320 -20.57 31.51 0.39
C SER A 320 -20.70 30.00 0.17
N PRO A 321 -21.84 29.40 0.56
CA PRO A 321 -22.29 28.12 0.05
C PRO A 321 -22.70 28.27 -1.43
N LEU A 322 -22.51 27.23 -2.23
CA LEU A 322 -22.93 27.14 -3.64
C LEU A 322 -22.22 28.10 -4.61
N ARG A 323 -20.95 27.80 -4.95
CA ARG A 323 -20.39 28.27 -6.21
C ARG A 323 -20.64 27.18 -7.27
N GLN A 324 -21.64 27.40 -8.12
CA GLN A 324 -21.68 26.72 -9.41
C GLN A 324 -20.35 27.04 -10.11
N VAL A 325 -19.55 26.01 -10.36
CA VAL A 325 -18.33 26.14 -11.16
C VAL A 325 -18.80 26.47 -12.58
N PRO A 326 -18.43 27.62 -13.17
CA PRO A 326 -18.69 27.86 -14.59
C PRO A 326 -18.02 26.74 -15.37
N PHE A 327 -18.76 26.14 -16.32
CA PHE A 327 -18.18 25.16 -17.25
C PHE A 327 -16.89 25.75 -17.85
N PRO A 328 -15.75 25.06 -17.78
CA PRO A 328 -14.50 25.58 -18.31
C PRO A 328 -14.65 25.80 -19.82
N THR A 329 -14.48 27.04 -20.27
CA THR A 329 -14.17 27.30 -21.67
C THR A 329 -12.83 26.65 -21.99
N THR A 330 -12.83 25.90 -23.08
CA THR A 330 -11.78 25.00 -23.57
C THR A 330 -10.54 25.78 -23.98
N ASP A 331 -9.66 26.08 -23.03
CA ASP A 331 -8.30 26.53 -23.31
C ASP A 331 -7.33 25.51 -22.70
N GLY A 332 -6.80 24.63 -23.56
CA GLY A 332 -6.13 23.40 -23.15
C GLY A 332 -4.86 23.61 -22.34
N ASP A 333 -4.13 24.69 -22.59
CA ASP A 333 -2.83 24.95 -21.98
C ASP A 333 -2.96 25.43 -20.51
N LEU A 334 -3.97 26.26 -20.22
CA LEU A 334 -4.26 26.71 -18.85
C LEU A 334 -4.71 25.55 -17.95
N PHE A 335 -5.39 24.57 -18.52
CA PHE A 335 -5.87 23.39 -17.80
C PHE A 335 -4.73 22.43 -17.42
N VAL A 336 -3.73 22.26 -18.28
CA VAL A 336 -2.54 21.44 -17.99
C VAL A 336 -1.67 22.09 -16.91
N GLU A 337 -1.47 23.41 -16.97
CA GLU A 337 -0.70 24.14 -15.96
C GLU A 337 -1.40 24.10 -14.58
N GLU A 338 -2.73 24.23 -14.55
CA GLU A 338 -3.48 24.14 -13.28
C GLU A 338 -3.42 22.72 -12.67
N LYS A 339 -3.50 21.67 -13.51
CA LYS A 339 -3.36 20.28 -13.07
C LYS A 339 -1.97 19.99 -12.50
N THR A 340 -0.91 20.40 -13.17
CA THR A 340 0.47 20.20 -12.70
C THR A 340 0.73 20.94 -11.38
N LYS A 341 0.17 22.13 -11.21
CA LYS A 341 0.19 22.87 -9.93
C LYS A 341 -0.52 22.10 -8.82
N ARG A 342 -1.72 21.56 -9.06
CA ARG A 342 -2.47 20.73 -8.09
C ARG A 342 -1.70 19.46 -7.72
N ASP A 343 -1.13 18.77 -8.69
CA ASP A 343 -0.38 17.53 -8.47
C ASP A 343 0.89 17.79 -7.66
N THR A 344 1.58 18.90 -7.94
CA THR A 344 2.75 19.35 -7.18
C THR A 344 2.37 19.71 -5.74
N ALA A 345 1.26 20.41 -5.54
CA ALA A 345 0.75 20.74 -4.21
C ALA A 345 0.37 19.47 -3.41
N THR A 346 -0.27 18.50 -4.06
CA THR A 346 -0.63 17.20 -3.45
C THR A 346 0.63 16.44 -3.04
N LYS A 347 1.59 16.30 -3.95
CA LYS A 347 2.89 15.64 -3.67
C LYS A 347 3.64 16.33 -2.52
N LYS A 348 3.61 17.66 -2.46
CA LYS A 348 4.20 18.43 -1.36
C LYS A 348 3.50 18.12 -0.04
N ARG A 349 2.16 18.14 -0.01
CA ARG A 349 1.38 17.80 1.19
C ARG A 349 1.64 16.39 1.72
N ILE A 350 1.78 15.40 0.83
CA ILE A 350 2.15 14.03 1.23
C ILE A 350 3.52 14.04 1.90
N LYS A 351 4.52 14.68 1.28
CA LYS A 351 5.87 14.79 1.87
C LYS A 351 5.86 15.51 3.21
N ASP A 352 5.10 16.61 3.32
CA ASP A 352 4.97 17.36 4.57
C ASP A 352 4.29 16.50 5.66
N LEU A 353 3.30 15.68 5.29
CA LEU A 353 2.65 14.73 6.19
C LEU A 353 3.61 13.62 6.64
N GLU A 354 4.39 13.05 5.72
CA GLU A 354 5.40 12.03 6.02
C GLU A 354 6.55 12.57 6.89
N ALA A 355 6.95 13.82 6.68
CA ALA A 355 8.00 14.49 7.44
C ALA A 355 7.53 15.10 8.77
N SER A 356 6.21 15.14 9.01
CA SER A 356 5.66 15.74 10.22
C SER A 356 5.95 14.92 11.48
N HIS A 357 5.77 15.55 12.64
CA HIS A 357 5.94 14.89 13.93
C HIS A 357 4.82 13.85 14.14
N TRP A 358 5.22 12.61 14.42
CA TRP A 358 4.36 11.47 14.72
C TRP A 358 4.69 10.91 16.11
N PRO A 359 3.72 10.30 16.82
CA PRO A 359 2.32 10.08 16.46
C PRO A 359 1.43 11.32 16.56
N LYS A 360 0.25 11.29 15.92
CA LYS A 360 -0.75 12.36 16.00
C LYS A 360 -2.07 11.83 16.54
N LEU A 361 -2.88 12.73 17.10
CA LEU A 361 -4.25 12.41 17.49
C LEU A 361 -5.12 12.37 16.24
N MET A 362 -5.89 11.30 16.10
CA MET A 362 -6.66 11.01 14.89
C MET A 362 -8.09 10.67 15.28
N LEU A 363 -9.04 11.33 14.64
CA LEU A 363 -10.42 10.89 14.59
C LEU A 363 -10.50 9.85 13.47
N LEU A 364 -10.77 8.61 13.86
CA LEU A 364 -11.06 7.51 12.94
C LEU A 364 -12.57 7.31 12.97
N VAL A 365 -13.24 7.61 11.86
CA VAL A 365 -14.68 7.40 11.71
C VAL A 365 -14.90 6.32 10.67
N ASP A 366 -15.67 5.31 11.04
CA ASP A 366 -16.15 4.28 10.14
C ASP A 366 -17.66 4.42 9.94
N GLN A 367 -18.09 4.65 8.70
CA GLN A 367 -19.49 4.77 8.31
C GLN A 367 -19.88 3.51 7.54
N ASN A 368 -20.71 2.67 8.16
CA ASN A 368 -21.32 1.55 7.47
C ASN A 368 -22.60 2.05 6.79
N TYR A 369 -22.66 1.89 5.47
CA TYR A 369 -23.93 1.96 4.76
C TYR A 369 -24.53 0.56 4.82
N THR A 370 -25.46 0.34 5.74
CA THR A 370 -26.30 -0.86 5.74
C THR A 370 -27.57 -0.54 4.96
N ASP A 371 -27.83 -1.26 3.87
CA ASP A 371 -29.12 -1.15 3.17
C ASP A 371 -30.27 -1.77 3.98
N ALA A 372 -31.46 -1.23 3.74
CA ALA A 372 -32.76 -1.66 4.23
C ALA A 372 -33.53 -2.43 3.14
#